data_AF-A0A1I0NJC2-F1
#
_entry.id   AF-A0A1I0NJC2-F1
#
_cell.length_a   1.000
_cell.length_b   1.000
_cell.length_c   1.000
_cell.angle_alpha   90.00
_cell.angle_beta   90.00
_cell.angle_gamma   90.00
#
_symmetry.space_group_name_H-M   'P 1'
#
loop_
_entity.id
_entity.type
_entity.pdbx_description
1 polymer ?
#
loop_
_entity_poly.entity_id
_entity_poly.type
_entity_poly.pdbx_seq_one_letter_code
_entity_poly.pdbx_strand_id
1 'polypeptide(L)'
;MTEFELFDEKDFSSHEKELELLYLAIDEMSHRGAKKYYFNNEGPAEYMPVVSASIKQENNEDFGVRLYCIWLSQSVVILMNGGIKTKLKPEDCPNVSVHFSRALKIARLIYKEIEIQGLNLNNSELEDLELDL
;
A
#
# COMPACT_ATOMS: atom_id res chain seq x y z
N MET A 1 10.33 15.12 -0.88
CA MET A 1 9.80 14.00 -1.66
C MET A 1 9.26 12.96 -0.69
N THR A 2 7.99 12.59 -0.80
CA THR A 2 7.31 11.59 0.03
C THR A 2 7.58 10.17 -0.49
N GLU A 3 7.23 9.14 0.29
CA GLU A 3 7.36 7.75 -0.15
C GLU A 3 6.49 7.43 -1.39
N PHE A 4 5.32 8.07 -1.50
CA PHE A 4 4.45 7.94 -2.68
C PHE A 4 5.02 8.67 -3.90
N GLU A 5 5.54 9.88 -3.74
CA GLU A 5 6.22 10.61 -4.84
C GLU A 5 7.41 9.79 -5.38
N LEU A 6 8.18 9.15 -4.50
CA LEU A 6 9.26 8.23 -4.90
C LEU A 6 8.78 6.96 -5.62
N PHE A 7 7.52 6.57 -5.43
CA PHE A 7 6.90 5.50 -6.20
C PHE A 7 6.45 6.01 -7.57
N ASP A 8 5.81 7.18 -7.60
CA ASP A 8 5.25 7.81 -8.81
C ASP A 8 6.32 8.13 -9.87
N GLU A 9 7.56 8.41 -9.43
CA GLU A 9 8.70 8.65 -10.32
C GLU A 9 9.29 7.37 -10.96
N LYS A 10 8.85 6.17 -10.58
CA LYS A 10 9.39 4.91 -11.12
C LYS A 10 8.79 4.56 -12.48
N ASP A 11 9.59 3.87 -13.29
CA ASP A 11 9.14 3.34 -14.57
C ASP A 11 8.33 2.04 -14.36
N PHE A 12 7.05 2.10 -14.75
CA PHE A 12 6.12 0.97 -14.79
C PHE A 12 5.51 0.79 -16.18
N SER A 13 6.21 1.22 -17.25
CA SER A 13 5.73 1.13 -18.64
C SER A 13 5.33 -0.28 -19.08
N SER A 14 5.89 -1.33 -18.48
CA SER A 14 5.48 -2.73 -18.71
C SER A 14 4.20 -3.16 -17.98
N HIS A 15 3.64 -2.30 -17.10
CA HIS A 15 2.54 -2.63 -16.18
C HIS A 15 1.43 -1.58 -16.21
N GLU A 16 1.24 -0.88 -17.33
CA GLU A 16 0.28 0.24 -17.47
C GLU A 16 -1.14 -0.10 -16.96
N LYS A 17 -1.64 -1.31 -17.26
CA LYS A 17 -2.96 -1.76 -16.79
C LYS A 17 -3.05 -1.90 -15.26
N GLU A 18 -1.96 -2.32 -14.62
CA GLU A 18 -1.91 -2.38 -13.15
C GLU A 18 -1.89 -0.96 -12.57
N LEU A 19 -1.14 -0.04 -13.17
CA LEU A 19 -1.07 1.37 -12.74
C LEU A 19 -2.41 2.09 -12.94
N GLU A 20 -3.12 1.87 -14.04
CA GLU A 20 -4.46 2.41 -14.27
C GLU A 20 -5.41 1.99 -13.15
N LEU A 21 -5.43 0.70 -12.80
CA LEU A 21 -6.25 0.19 -11.69
C LEU A 21 -5.84 0.73 -10.33
N LEU A 22 -4.54 0.95 -10.11
CA LEU A 22 -4.01 1.54 -8.89
C LEU A 22 -4.53 2.97 -8.70
N TYR A 23 -4.41 3.83 -9.72
CA TYR A 23 -4.86 5.21 -9.61
C TYR A 23 -6.39 5.33 -9.58
N LEU A 24 -7.11 4.47 -10.32
CA LEU A 24 -8.56 4.36 -10.18
C LEU A 24 -8.96 4.03 -8.74
N ALA A 25 -8.28 3.06 -8.11
CA ALA A 25 -8.55 2.73 -6.71
C ALA A 25 -8.26 3.92 -5.77
N ILE A 26 -7.15 4.64 -5.95
CA ILE A 26 -6.85 5.84 -5.15
C ILE A 26 -7.94 6.90 -5.31
N ASP A 27 -8.38 7.16 -6.55
CA ASP A 27 -9.45 8.11 -6.84
C ASP A 27 -10.78 7.68 -6.21
N GLU A 28 -11.19 6.41 -6.37
CA GLU A 28 -12.41 5.89 -5.76
C GLU A 28 -12.37 5.98 -4.23
N MET A 29 -11.23 5.68 -3.61
CA MET A 29 -11.04 5.80 -2.17
C MET A 29 -11.15 7.25 -1.68
N SER A 30 -10.67 8.22 -2.46
CA SER A 30 -10.79 9.65 -2.12
C SER A 30 -12.25 10.11 -2.01
N HIS A 31 -13.16 9.47 -2.76
CA HIS A 31 -14.57 9.80 -2.78
C HIS A 31 -15.42 8.94 -1.83
N ARG A 32 -15.03 7.68 -1.61
CA ARG A 32 -15.89 6.67 -0.97
C ARG A 32 -15.28 6.04 0.28
N GLY A 33 -14.09 6.49 0.67
CA GLY A 33 -13.27 5.89 1.70
C GLY A 33 -12.53 4.64 1.22
N ALA A 34 -11.43 4.36 1.91
CA ALA A 34 -10.58 3.21 1.67
C ALA A 34 -11.18 1.93 2.24
N LYS A 35 -11.90 1.16 1.42
CA LYS A 35 -12.42 -0.14 1.85
C LYS A 35 -11.34 -1.22 1.75
N LYS A 36 -11.38 -2.21 2.66
CA LYS A 36 -10.37 -3.29 2.70
C LYS A 36 -10.19 -4.04 1.38
N TYR A 37 -11.20 -4.10 0.51
CA TYR A 37 -11.10 -4.82 -0.78
C TYR A 37 -10.18 -4.13 -1.80
N TYR A 38 -9.76 -2.88 -1.59
CA TYR A 38 -8.76 -2.24 -2.45
C TYR A 38 -7.35 -2.76 -2.19
N PHE A 39 -7.14 -3.47 -1.08
CA PHE A 39 -5.83 -3.90 -0.62
C PHE A 39 -5.70 -5.42 -0.68
N ASN A 40 -4.54 -5.88 -1.12
CA ASN A 40 -4.11 -7.26 -0.92
C ASN A 40 -3.33 -7.38 0.38
N ASN A 41 -3.40 -8.57 1.00
CA ASN A 41 -2.59 -8.89 2.17
C ASN A 41 -1.22 -9.44 1.74
N GLU A 42 -0.15 -8.91 2.33
CA GLU A 42 1.22 -9.44 2.22
C GLU A 42 1.87 -9.52 3.62
N GLY A 43 1.20 -10.23 4.53
CA GLY A 43 1.57 -10.21 5.94
C GLY A 43 1.06 -8.93 6.63
N PRO A 44 1.87 -8.25 7.47
CA PRO A 44 1.42 -7.04 8.17
C PRO A 44 1.50 -5.74 7.35
N ALA A 45 2.01 -5.82 6.12
CA ALA A 45 1.96 -4.73 5.15
C ALA A 45 1.00 -5.11 4.02
N GLU A 46 0.08 -4.21 3.72
CA GLU A 46 -0.87 -4.37 2.63
C GLU A 46 -0.31 -3.75 1.35
N TYR A 47 -0.89 -4.08 0.20
CA TYR A 47 -0.50 -3.45 -1.06
C TYR A 47 -1.64 -3.28 -2.06
N MET A 48 -1.48 -2.30 -2.93
CA MET A 48 -2.24 -2.08 -4.16
C MET A 48 -1.36 -2.33 -5.40
N PRO A 49 -1.93 -2.56 -6.60
CA PRO A 49 -3.36 -2.73 -6.89
C PRO A 49 -3.88 -4.15 -6.66
N VAL A 50 -5.18 -4.28 -6.42
CA VAL A 50 -5.90 -5.56 -6.57
C VAL A 50 -6.24 -5.74 -8.04
N VAL A 51 -5.63 -6.73 -8.68
CA VAL A 51 -5.78 -7.00 -10.12
C VAL A 51 -6.46 -8.34 -10.38
N SER A 52 -7.22 -8.41 -11.47
CA SER A 52 -7.92 -9.61 -11.90
C SER A 52 -6.96 -10.73 -12.32
N ALA A 53 -7.44 -11.97 -12.35
CA ALA A 53 -6.64 -13.11 -12.77
C ALA A 53 -6.16 -12.99 -14.24
N SER A 54 -6.94 -12.34 -15.11
CA SER A 54 -6.55 -12.13 -16.51
C SER A 54 -5.36 -11.19 -16.62
N ILE A 55 -5.34 -10.08 -15.89
CA ILE A 55 -4.20 -9.14 -15.88
C ILE A 55 -2.95 -9.85 -15.33
N LYS A 56 -3.08 -10.67 -14.28
CA LYS A 56 -1.96 -11.48 -13.76
C LYS A 56 -1.42 -12.48 -14.80
N GLN A 57 -2.28 -13.03 -15.67
CA GLN A 57 -1.84 -13.98 -16.71
C GLN A 57 -1.17 -13.29 -17.91
N GLU A 58 -1.47 -12.02 -18.14
CA GLU A 58 -0.75 -11.22 -19.13
C GLU A 58 0.70 -10.94 -18.67
N ASN A 59 0.93 -10.88 -17.35
CA ASN A 59 2.23 -10.69 -16.74
C ASN A 59 2.85 -12.02 -16.30
N ASN A 60 3.68 -12.61 -17.17
CA ASN A 60 4.32 -13.91 -16.91
C ASN A 60 5.76 -13.82 -16.37
N GLU A 61 6.30 -12.61 -16.25
CA GLU A 61 7.71 -12.39 -15.89
C GLU A 61 7.90 -12.06 -14.40
N ASP A 62 6.87 -11.56 -13.74
CA ASP A 62 6.92 -11.13 -12.35
C ASP A 62 5.59 -11.36 -11.59
N PHE A 63 5.48 -10.81 -10.38
CA PHE A 63 4.35 -11.00 -9.46
C PHE A 63 3.49 -9.72 -9.30
N GLY A 64 3.66 -8.77 -10.22
CA GLY A 64 2.93 -7.52 -10.33
C GLY A 64 3.52 -6.38 -9.50
N VAL A 65 2.87 -5.23 -9.66
CA VAL A 65 3.16 -3.99 -8.95
C VAL A 65 2.75 -4.11 -7.48
N ARG A 66 3.53 -3.47 -6.63
CA ARG A 66 3.26 -3.29 -5.20
C ARG A 66 3.41 -1.82 -4.87
N LEU A 67 2.32 -1.14 -4.57
CA LEU A 67 2.31 0.07 -3.78
C LEU A 67 1.96 -0.32 -2.35
N TYR A 68 2.94 -0.31 -1.44
CA TYR A 68 2.68 -0.70 -0.06
C TYR A 68 1.79 0.33 0.64
N CYS A 69 0.89 -0.17 1.47
CA CYS A 69 -0.13 0.63 2.14
C CYS A 69 -0.23 0.23 3.61
N ILE A 70 -0.59 1.19 4.44
CA ILE A 70 -0.98 0.97 5.84
C ILE A 70 -2.42 1.44 5.97
N TRP A 71 -3.37 0.50 5.94
CA TRP A 71 -4.78 0.81 6.13
C TRP A 71 -5.10 0.93 7.62
N LEU A 72 -5.48 2.12 8.08
CA LEU A 72 -5.85 2.33 9.48
C LEU A 72 -7.37 2.30 9.66
N SER A 73 -8.10 2.90 8.72
CA SER A 73 -9.56 2.88 8.66
C SER A 73 -10.05 3.20 7.25
N GLN A 74 -11.37 3.28 7.06
CA GLN A 74 -11.92 3.76 5.78
C GLN A 74 -11.58 5.22 5.50
N SER A 75 -11.24 6.01 6.52
CA SER A 75 -10.91 7.43 6.38
C SER A 75 -9.40 7.66 6.25
N VAL A 76 -8.57 6.71 6.68
CA VAL A 76 -7.12 6.90 6.76
C VAL A 76 -6.36 5.72 6.16
N VAL A 77 -5.58 6.03 5.12
CA VAL A 77 -4.59 5.13 4.53
C VAL A 77 -3.31 5.89 4.33
N ILE A 78 -2.19 5.26 4.67
CA ILE A 78 -0.86 5.78 4.40
C ILE A 78 -0.32 5.06 3.16
N LEU A 79 -0.03 5.82 2.10
CA LEU A 79 0.62 5.32 0.90
C LEU A 79 2.14 5.35 1.10
N MET A 80 2.77 4.19 0.90
CA MET A 80 4.21 4.00 1.03
C MET A 80 4.82 3.74 -0.34
N ASN A 81 6.15 3.63 -0.43
CA ASN A 81 6.82 3.28 -1.67
C ASN A 81 6.65 1.77 -1.97
N GLY A 82 7.09 1.34 -3.15
CA GLY A 82 7.08 -0.07 -3.55
C GLY A 82 7.72 -0.30 -4.92
N GLY A 83 7.21 -1.21 -5.74
CA GLY A 83 7.82 -1.52 -7.04
C GLY A 83 7.28 -2.82 -7.65
N ILE A 84 7.96 -3.32 -8.68
CA ILE A 84 7.60 -4.58 -9.34
C ILE A 84 8.22 -5.75 -8.58
N LYS A 85 7.39 -6.67 -8.08
CA LYS A 85 7.83 -7.82 -7.29
C LYS A 85 8.24 -8.96 -8.23
N THR A 86 9.51 -9.37 -8.22
CA THR A 86 10.08 -10.40 -9.12
C THR A 86 10.43 -11.72 -8.44
N LYS A 87 10.18 -11.85 -7.12
CA LYS A 87 10.40 -13.08 -6.35
C LYS A 87 9.15 -13.42 -5.56
N LEU A 88 8.95 -14.70 -5.27
CA LEU A 88 7.77 -15.19 -4.54
C LEU A 88 7.61 -14.49 -3.17
N LYS A 89 8.71 -14.37 -2.43
CA LYS A 89 8.77 -13.67 -1.14
C LYS A 89 9.23 -12.23 -1.34
N PRO A 90 8.53 -11.23 -0.76
CA PRO A 90 8.94 -9.82 -0.83
C PRO A 90 10.34 -9.58 -0.25
N GLU A 91 10.69 -10.30 0.83
CA GLU A 91 11.98 -10.17 1.51
C GLU A 91 13.15 -10.59 0.61
N ASP A 92 12.91 -11.54 -0.29
CA ASP A 92 13.90 -12.04 -1.25
C ASP A 92 13.92 -11.20 -2.55
N CYS A 93 12.98 -10.28 -2.73
CA CYS A 93 12.86 -9.49 -3.95
C CYS A 93 13.71 -8.21 -3.87
N PRO A 94 14.75 -8.03 -4.70
CA PRO A 94 15.61 -6.86 -4.63
C PRO A 94 14.88 -5.54 -4.89
N ASN A 95 13.80 -5.58 -5.67
CA ASN A 95 13.03 -4.40 -6.07
C ASN A 95 12.08 -3.89 -4.98
N VAL A 96 11.62 -4.78 -4.08
CA VAL A 96 10.58 -4.43 -3.10
C VAL A 96 10.96 -4.71 -1.66
N SER A 97 12.01 -5.47 -1.37
CA SER A 97 12.36 -5.91 0.00
C SER A 97 12.60 -4.76 0.97
N VAL A 98 13.29 -3.70 0.53
CA VAL A 98 13.53 -2.48 1.32
C VAL A 98 12.22 -1.74 1.60
N HIS A 99 11.37 -1.58 0.58
CA HIS A 99 10.09 -0.88 0.70
C HIS A 99 9.12 -1.67 1.60
N PHE A 100 9.03 -2.98 1.40
CA PHE A 100 8.26 -3.90 2.23
C PHE A 100 8.69 -3.84 3.69
N SER A 101 10.00 -3.97 3.95
CA SER A 101 10.55 -3.91 5.30
C SER A 101 10.28 -2.58 5.99
N ARG A 102 10.33 -1.47 5.24
CA ARG A 102 10.02 -0.14 5.76
C ARG A 102 8.54 -0.01 6.12
N ALA A 103 7.64 -0.33 5.18
CA ALA A 103 6.19 -0.31 5.40
C ALA A 103 5.79 -1.20 6.58
N LEU A 104 6.36 -2.40 6.66
CA LEU A 104 6.15 -3.35 7.75
C LEU A 104 6.54 -2.79 9.12
N LYS A 105 7.71 -2.14 9.23
CA LYS A 105 8.19 -1.56 10.49
C LYS A 105 7.29 -0.41 10.94
N ILE A 106 6.95 0.49 10.02
CA ILE A 106 6.11 1.65 10.31
C ILE A 106 4.70 1.19 10.69
N ALA A 107 4.10 0.25 9.95
CA ALA A 107 2.79 -0.30 10.26
C ALA A 107 2.73 -0.87 11.68
N ARG A 108 3.75 -1.66 12.08
CA ARG A 108 3.83 -2.22 13.43
C ARG A 108 3.90 -1.15 14.52
N LEU A 109 4.65 -0.07 14.29
CA LEU A 109 4.74 1.02 15.25
C LEU A 109 3.41 1.75 15.37
N ILE A 110 2.79 2.10 14.25
CA ILE A 110 1.50 2.81 14.23
C ILE A 110 0.41 1.97 14.89
N TYR A 111 0.26 0.69 14.51
CA TYR A 111 -0.77 -0.18 15.11
C TYR A 111 -0.56 -0.37 16.61
N LYS A 112 0.69 -0.51 17.05
CA LYS A 112 1.02 -0.60 18.48
C LYS A 112 0.62 0.68 19.20
N GLU A 113 0.88 1.85 18.63
CA GLU A 113 0.57 3.12 19.27
C GLU A 113 -0.93 3.38 19.33
N ILE A 114 -1.66 3.08 18.26
CA ILE A 114 -3.14 3.10 18.23
C ILE A 114 -3.72 2.22 19.34
N GLU A 115 -3.16 1.03 19.51
CA GLU A 115 -3.60 0.10 20.56
C GLU A 115 -3.31 0.64 21.96
N ILE A 116 -2.10 1.17 22.22
CA ILE A 116 -1.69 1.73 23.51
C ILE A 116 -2.56 2.92 23.89
N GLN A 117 -2.80 3.83 22.95
CA GLN A 117 -3.57 5.05 23.19
C GLN A 117 -5.09 4.82 23.13
N GLY A 118 -5.54 3.64 22.67
CA GLY A 118 -6.96 3.34 22.52
C GLY A 118 -7.67 4.19 21.46
N LEU A 119 -6.94 4.60 20.42
CA LEU A 119 -7.44 5.51 19.38
C LEU A 119 -8.51 4.82 18.51
N ASN A 120 -9.61 5.52 18.27
CA ASN A 120 -10.67 5.06 17.36
C ASN A 120 -10.68 5.88 16.08
N LEU A 121 -9.98 5.38 15.06
CA LEU A 121 -9.83 6.04 13.75
C LEU A 121 -11.03 5.86 12.82
N ASN A 122 -12.15 5.30 13.31
CA ASN A 122 -13.39 5.20 12.54
C ASN A 122 -14.28 6.46 12.67
N ASN A 123 -13.96 7.37 13.58
CA ASN A 123 -14.68 8.63 13.73
C ASN A 123 -14.13 9.66 12.74
N SER A 124 -15.03 10.43 12.12
CA SER A 124 -14.73 11.39 11.05
C SER A 124 -13.95 12.63 11.51
N GLU A 125 -13.81 12.84 12.82
CA GLU A 125 -13.09 13.97 13.41
C GLU A 125 -11.71 13.49 13.87
N LEU A 126 -10.75 13.49 12.94
CA LEU A 126 -9.33 13.39 13.26
C LEU A 126 -8.82 14.79 13.54
N GLU A 127 -9.23 15.36 14.67
CA GLU A 127 -8.59 16.57 15.20
C GLU A 127 -7.40 16.12 16.07
N ASP A 128 -6.21 16.62 15.71
CA ASP A 128 -4.95 16.52 16.47
C ASP A 128 -4.43 15.10 16.77
N LEU A 129 -4.14 14.31 15.73
CA LEU A 129 -3.32 13.10 15.87
C LEU A 129 -1.82 13.44 15.72
N GLU A 130 -1.14 13.73 16.83
CA GLU A 130 0.32 13.75 16.90
C GLU A 130 0.86 12.34 17.19
N LEU A 131 1.59 11.75 16.24
CA LEU A 131 2.32 10.50 16.44
C LEU A 131 3.79 10.82 16.71
N ASP A 132 4.23 10.64 17.96
CA ASP A 132 5.65 10.69 18.33
C ASP A 132 6.35 9.42 17.81
N LEU A 133 6.86 9.49 16.57
CA LEU A 133 7.57 8.39 15.87
C LEU A 133 9.10 8.46 16.00
#